data_AF-A0A542S670-F1
#
_entry.id   AF-A0A542S670-F1
#
_cell.length_a   1.000
_cell.length_b   1.000
_cell.length_c   1.000
_cell.angle_alpha   90.00
_cell.angle_beta   90.00
_cell.angle_gamma   90.00
#
_symmetry.space_group_name_H-M   'P 1'
#
loop_
_entity.id
_entity.type
_entity.pdbx_description
1 polymer ?
#
loop_
_entity_poly.entity_id
_entity_poly.type
_entity_poly.pdbx_seq_one_letter_code
_entity_poly.pdbx_strand_id
1 'polypeptide(L)'
;MPLGPRLLLAPLLLAVLPLAACGQDDPVRLEVTVQDWTGWSREQPDPVVATHELAEGDTFTVDVIGEDELVVTVVQVDDGEVALETSAPMAAEDEDGGSDITDPRTEFSLDRGGSVEFGTPTLDGGTTVTVAER
;
A
#
# COMPACT_ATOMS: atom_id res chain seq x y z
N MET A 1 45.04 -22.90 62.08
CA MET A 1 43.88 -22.00 62.19
C MET A 1 43.60 -21.45 60.80
N PRO A 2 42.50 -21.84 60.13
CA PRO A 2 42.25 -21.49 58.74
C PRO A 2 41.70 -20.07 58.56
N LEU A 3 42.12 -19.40 57.48
CA LEU A 3 41.67 -18.09 57.04
C LEU A 3 40.22 -18.16 56.53
N GLY A 4 39.37 -17.25 57.01
CA GLY A 4 38.00 -17.07 56.52
C GLY A 4 37.95 -16.37 55.15
N PRO A 5 36.99 -16.70 54.27
CA PRO A 5 36.91 -16.14 52.93
C PRO A 5 36.30 -14.73 52.93
N ARG A 6 37.01 -13.78 52.32
CA ARG A 6 36.51 -12.44 51.99
C ARG A 6 35.46 -12.56 50.88
N LEU A 7 34.22 -12.22 51.17
CA LEU A 7 33.16 -12.03 50.17
C LEU A 7 33.58 -10.89 49.22
N LEU A 8 33.75 -11.23 47.95
CA LEU A 8 33.87 -10.30 46.84
C LEU A 8 32.44 -9.83 46.47
N LEU A 9 32.08 -8.59 46.83
CA LEU A 9 30.91 -7.92 46.25
C LEU A 9 31.34 -7.31 44.91
N ALA A 10 30.93 -7.93 43.80
CA ALA A 10 31.05 -7.35 42.47
C ALA A 10 29.87 -6.39 42.22
N PRO A 11 30.10 -5.14 41.77
CA PRO A 11 29.01 -4.26 41.37
C PRO A 11 28.52 -4.66 39.98
N LEU A 12 27.26 -5.09 39.92
CA LEU A 12 26.52 -5.37 38.69
C LEU A 12 26.20 -4.04 37.99
N LEU A 13 27.08 -3.60 37.08
CA LEU A 13 26.83 -2.48 36.18
C LEU A 13 25.80 -2.92 35.13
N LEU A 14 24.52 -2.65 35.39
CA LEU A 14 23.46 -2.67 34.39
C LEU A 14 23.71 -1.53 33.39
N ALA A 15 24.35 -1.86 32.26
CA ALA A 15 24.40 -1.00 31.10
C ALA A 15 22.99 -0.94 30.48
N VAL A 16 22.31 0.19 30.69
CA VAL A 16 21.08 0.55 29.99
C VAL A 16 21.44 0.75 28.52
N LEU A 17 21.15 -0.25 27.68
CA LEU A 17 21.17 -0.09 26.23
C LEU A 17 20.05 0.87 25.84
N PRO A 18 20.32 2.02 25.19
CA PRO A 18 19.28 2.73 24.50
C PRO A 18 18.87 1.84 23.33
N LEU A 19 17.67 1.26 23.41
CA LEU A 19 16.99 0.73 22.25
C LEU A 19 16.88 1.88 21.25
N ALA A 20 17.69 1.82 20.19
CA ALA A 20 17.44 2.59 19.00
C ALA A 20 16.02 2.25 18.56
N ALA A 21 15.09 3.18 18.76
CA ALA A 21 13.80 3.15 18.10
C ALA A 21 14.10 3.40 16.61
N CYS A 22 14.38 2.33 15.88
CA CYS A 22 14.15 2.33 14.46
C CYS A 22 12.65 2.63 14.29
N GLY A 23 12.33 3.74 13.63
CA GLY A 23 10.96 3.96 13.14
C GLY A 23 10.60 2.71 12.36
N GLN A 24 9.64 1.97 12.88
CA GLN A 24 9.13 0.79 12.23
C GLN A 24 7.90 1.31 11.52
N ASP A 25 8.01 1.47 10.20
CA ASP A 25 6.90 1.92 9.36
C ASP A 25 5.75 0.94 9.57
N ASP A 26 4.71 1.43 10.25
CA ASP A 26 3.62 0.57 10.70
C ASP A 26 2.84 0.08 9.47
N PRO A 27 2.58 -1.23 9.35
CA PRO A 27 1.82 -1.78 8.23
C PRO A 27 0.47 -1.07 8.08
N VAL A 28 0.12 -0.77 6.83
CA VAL A 28 -1.18 -0.22 6.47
C VAL A 28 -2.12 -1.32 6.00
N ARG A 29 -3.39 -1.21 6.37
CA ARG A 29 -4.44 -2.09 5.88
C ARG A 29 -5.14 -1.43 4.69
N LEU A 30 -4.97 -2.01 3.51
CA LEU A 30 -5.57 -1.52 2.27
C LEU A 30 -6.68 -2.47 1.80
N GLU A 31 -7.86 -1.91 1.58
CA GLU A 31 -8.95 -2.54 0.84
C GLU A 31 -8.82 -2.16 -0.64
N VAL A 32 -8.75 -3.16 -1.50
CA VAL A 32 -8.60 -3.03 -2.94
C VAL A 32 -9.89 -3.51 -3.58
N THR A 33 -10.55 -2.63 -4.32
CA THR A 33 -11.76 -2.93 -5.10
C THR A 33 -11.40 -2.88 -6.58
N VAL A 34 -11.68 -3.96 -7.30
CA VAL A 34 -11.45 -4.09 -8.74
C VAL A 34 -12.79 -4.20 -9.43
N GLN A 35 -13.06 -3.29 -10.35
CA GLN A 35 -14.33 -3.20 -11.08
C GLN A 35 -14.04 -3.17 -12.59
N ASP A 36 -14.33 -4.29 -13.24
CA ASP A 36 -14.32 -4.35 -14.71
C ASP A 36 -15.55 -3.63 -15.26
N TRP A 37 -15.38 -3.01 -16.42
CA TRP A 37 -16.46 -2.31 -17.10
C TRP A 37 -16.35 -2.39 -18.63
N THR A 38 -17.50 -2.19 -19.26
CA THR A 38 -17.59 -1.97 -20.70
C THR A 38 -18.59 -0.87 -21.04
N GLY A 39 -18.24 -0.03 -22.03
CA GLY A 39 -19.15 0.99 -22.58
C GLY A 39 -20.35 0.42 -23.34
N TRP A 40 -20.36 -0.89 -23.60
CA TRP A 40 -21.41 -1.58 -24.37
C TRP A 40 -22.57 -2.11 -23.52
N SER A 41 -22.47 -2.06 -22.20
CA SER A 41 -23.49 -2.55 -21.26
C SER A 41 -23.71 -1.54 -20.13
N ARG A 42 -24.93 -1.52 -19.57
CA ARG A 42 -25.20 -0.84 -18.30
C ARG A 42 -24.97 -1.75 -17.09
N GLU A 43 -25.15 -3.06 -17.30
CA GLU A 43 -24.88 -4.08 -16.31
C GLU A 43 -23.41 -4.45 -16.43
N GLN A 44 -22.66 -4.24 -15.34
CA GLN A 44 -21.24 -4.58 -15.24
C GLN A 44 -21.08 -5.81 -14.34
N PRO A 45 -19.96 -6.54 -14.46
CA PRO A 45 -19.62 -7.59 -13.49
C PRO A 45 -19.64 -7.07 -12.06
N ASP A 46 -19.90 -7.94 -11.09
CA ASP A 46 -19.74 -7.58 -9.67
C ASP A 46 -18.27 -7.26 -9.37
N PRO A 47 -17.99 -6.25 -8.53
CA PRO A 47 -16.62 -5.91 -8.15
C PRO A 47 -16.00 -7.01 -7.30
N VAL A 48 -14.68 -7.19 -7.46
CA VAL A 48 -13.87 -8.05 -6.60
C VAL A 48 -13.22 -7.19 -5.52
N VAL A 49 -13.36 -7.60 -4.26
CA VAL A 49 -12.78 -6.88 -3.11
C VAL A 49 -11.80 -7.76 -2.38
N ALA A 50 -10.61 -7.24 -2.12
CA ALA A 50 -9.57 -7.88 -1.33
C ALA A 50 -9.04 -6.92 -0.25
N THR A 51 -8.49 -7.47 0.84
CA THR A 51 -7.85 -6.68 1.88
C THR A 51 -6.43 -7.20 2.09
N HIS A 52 -5.48 -6.27 2.17
CA HIS A 52 -4.06 -6.54 2.34
C HIS A 52 -3.52 -5.77 3.54
N GLU A 53 -2.64 -6.40 4.30
CA GLU A 53 -1.81 -5.72 5.31
C GLU A 53 -0.41 -5.61 4.72
N LEU A 54 0.03 -4.40 4.43
CA LEU A 54 1.24 -4.12 3.63
C LEU A 54 2.12 -3.09 4.35
N ALA A 55 3.42 -3.28 4.28
CA ALA A 55 4.42 -2.29 4.66
C ALA A 55 5.04 -1.64 3.41
N GLU A 56 5.88 -0.62 3.62
CA GLU A 56 6.70 -0.08 2.53
C GLU A 56 7.56 -1.19 1.89
N GLY A 57 7.57 -1.22 0.56
CA GLY A 57 8.24 -2.22 -0.27
C GLY A 57 7.41 -3.47 -0.55
N ASP A 58 6.27 -3.68 0.13
CA ASP A 58 5.38 -4.80 -0.18
C ASP A 58 4.60 -4.54 -1.48
N THR A 59 4.19 -5.63 -2.12
CA THR A 59 3.41 -5.60 -3.36
C THR A 59 2.15 -6.42 -3.26
N PHE A 60 1.16 -6.06 -4.07
CA PHE A 60 0.01 -6.89 -4.38
C PHE A 60 -0.29 -6.83 -5.88
N THR A 61 -1.12 -7.75 -6.32
CA THR A 61 -1.43 -7.96 -7.74
C THR A 61 -2.93 -7.77 -7.94
N VAL A 62 -3.29 -7.13 -9.06
CA VAL A 62 -4.67 -7.03 -9.55
C VAL A 62 -4.73 -7.46 -11.02
N ASP A 63 -5.75 -8.25 -11.36
CA ASP A 63 -6.05 -8.58 -12.75
C ASP A 63 -6.73 -7.36 -13.40
N VAL A 64 -6.24 -6.90 -14.55
CA VAL A 64 -6.81 -5.73 -15.27
C VAL A 64 -7.00 -6.03 -16.75
N ILE A 65 -8.03 -5.47 -17.36
CA ILE A 65 -8.26 -5.61 -18.79
C ILE A 65 -7.18 -4.87 -19.59
N GLY A 66 -6.48 -5.60 -20.47
CA GLY A 66 -5.45 -5.05 -21.34
C GLY A 66 -4.03 -5.44 -20.94
N GLU A 67 -3.85 -5.97 -19.74
CA GLU A 67 -2.60 -6.56 -19.26
C GLU A 67 -2.87 -7.93 -18.63
N ASP A 68 -1.85 -8.78 -18.55
CA ASP A 68 -2.02 -10.08 -17.89
C ASP A 68 -2.10 -9.93 -16.37
N GLU A 69 -1.36 -8.96 -15.80
CA GLU A 69 -1.24 -8.74 -14.36
C GLU A 69 -0.72 -7.32 -14.07
N LEU A 70 -1.41 -6.54 -13.24
CA LEU A 70 -0.90 -5.26 -12.72
C LEU A 70 -0.34 -5.46 -11.32
N VAL A 71 0.94 -5.14 -11.15
CA VAL A 71 1.61 -5.15 -9.84
C VAL A 71 1.53 -3.75 -9.25
N VAL A 72 1.06 -3.65 -8.01
CA VAL A 72 1.02 -2.42 -7.23
C VAL A 72 1.98 -2.54 -6.06
N THR A 73 2.91 -1.60 -5.95
CA THR A 73 3.93 -1.53 -4.90
C THR A 73 3.59 -0.41 -3.94
N VAL A 74 3.63 -0.68 -2.63
CA VAL A 74 3.58 0.38 -1.62
C VAL A 74 4.98 0.96 -1.52
N VAL A 75 5.19 2.16 -2.05
CA VAL A 75 6.53 2.77 -2.11
C VAL A 75 6.85 3.66 -0.91
N GLN A 76 5.83 4.07 -0.15
CA GLN A 76 5.99 4.89 1.06
C GLN A 76 4.77 4.77 1.96
N VAL A 77 5.00 4.72 3.29
CA VAL A 77 3.95 4.76 4.31
C VAL A 77 4.36 5.73 5.41
N ASP A 78 3.74 6.92 5.42
CA ASP A 78 4.02 7.97 6.41
C ASP A 78 2.79 8.31 7.25
N ASP A 79 2.95 9.24 8.20
CA ASP A 79 1.86 9.79 9.04
C ASP A 79 0.75 10.50 8.24
N GLY A 80 1.03 10.93 7.01
CA GLY A 80 0.12 11.75 6.19
C GLY A 80 -0.40 11.06 4.93
N GLU A 81 0.39 10.17 4.33
CA GLU A 81 0.15 9.67 2.98
C GLU A 81 0.65 8.22 2.84
N VAL A 82 -0.03 7.45 1.99
CA VAL A 82 0.47 6.19 1.43
C VAL A 82 0.67 6.40 -0.06
N ALA A 83 1.90 6.17 -0.53
CA ALA A 83 2.23 6.27 -1.96
C ALA A 83 2.34 4.88 -2.58
N LEU A 84 1.81 4.76 -3.80
CA LEU A 84 1.69 3.55 -4.58
C LEU A 84 2.34 3.74 -5.95
N GLU A 85 3.04 2.72 -6.42
CA GLU A 85 3.55 2.64 -7.79
C GLU A 85 2.96 1.43 -8.52
N THR A 86 2.42 1.64 -9.71
CA THR A 86 1.87 0.58 -10.58
C THR A 86 2.89 0.16 -11.64
N SER A 87 2.92 -1.13 -11.97
CA SER A 87 3.84 -1.69 -12.99
C SER A 87 3.60 -1.17 -14.41
N ALA A 88 2.41 -0.60 -14.66
CA ALA A 88 2.03 -0.01 -15.92
C ALA A 88 1.33 1.34 -15.73
N PRO A 89 1.37 2.23 -16.74
CA PRO A 89 0.68 3.52 -16.68
C PRO A 89 -0.85 3.36 -16.62
N MET A 90 -1.47 3.98 -15.61
CA MET A 90 -2.91 3.98 -15.37
C MET A 90 -3.47 5.41 -15.47
N ALA A 91 -4.72 5.52 -15.89
CA ALA A 91 -5.46 6.79 -15.89
C ALA A 91 -5.91 7.12 -14.46
N ALA A 92 -5.66 8.35 -14.01
CA ALA A 92 -6.17 8.86 -12.75
C ALA A 92 -7.64 9.29 -12.88
N GLU A 93 -8.34 9.37 -11.76
CA GLU A 93 -9.62 10.09 -11.71
C GLU A 93 -9.41 11.58 -12.05
N ASP A 94 -10.26 12.13 -12.92
CA ASP A 94 -10.30 13.55 -13.26
C ASP A 94 -11.24 14.34 -12.31
N GLU A 95 -11.18 15.68 -12.35
CA GLU A 95 -11.99 16.54 -11.47
C GLU A 95 -13.52 16.40 -11.69
N ASP A 96 -13.94 15.84 -12.83
CA ASP A 96 -15.33 15.67 -13.23
C ASP A 96 -15.85 14.24 -12.97
N GLY A 97 -15.04 13.34 -12.39
CA GLY A 97 -15.38 11.96 -12.05
C GLY A 97 -15.26 10.96 -13.21
N GLY A 98 -14.44 11.28 -14.22
CA GLY A 98 -14.00 10.40 -15.31
C GLY A 98 -12.55 9.94 -15.12
N SER A 99 -12.01 9.19 -16.07
CA SER A 99 -10.60 8.80 -16.09
C SER A 99 -9.82 9.68 -17.06
N ASP A 100 -8.73 10.33 -16.61
CA ASP A 100 -7.82 11.05 -17.49
C ASP A 100 -6.93 10.06 -18.26
N ILE A 101 -7.46 9.60 -19.39
CA ILE A 101 -6.77 8.68 -20.30
C ILE A 101 -5.65 9.37 -21.11
N THR A 102 -5.56 10.70 -21.05
CA THR A 102 -4.61 11.47 -21.87
C THR A 102 -3.27 11.68 -21.19
N ASP A 103 -3.24 11.55 -19.87
CA ASP A 103 -2.03 11.64 -19.04
C ASP A 103 -1.90 10.43 -18.08
N PRO A 104 -1.72 9.21 -18.61
CA PRO A 104 -1.56 8.02 -17.78
C PRO A 104 -0.23 8.07 -17.00
N ARG A 105 -0.28 7.69 -15.73
CA ARG A 105 0.84 7.75 -14.78
C ARG A 105 0.98 6.45 -14.01
N THR A 106 2.14 6.23 -13.41
CA THR A 106 2.43 5.04 -12.59
C THR A 106 2.37 5.33 -11.09
N GLU A 107 2.31 6.60 -10.70
CA GLU A 107 2.38 7.02 -9.30
C GLU A 107 1.01 7.51 -8.83
N PHE A 108 0.59 7.02 -7.67
CA PHE A 108 -0.68 7.34 -7.03
C PHE A 108 -0.47 7.50 -5.53
N SER A 109 -1.24 8.35 -4.88
CA SER A 109 -1.21 8.47 -3.43
C SER A 109 -2.58 8.65 -2.84
N LEU A 110 -2.74 8.21 -1.59
CA LEU A 110 -3.91 8.46 -0.78
C LEU A 110 -3.50 9.07 0.55
N ASP A 111 -4.30 10.03 1.03
CA ASP A 111 -4.21 10.50 2.41
C ASP A 111 -4.49 9.35 3.39
N ARG A 112 -3.98 9.44 4.62
CA ARG A 112 -4.32 8.45 5.66
C ARG A 112 -5.82 8.37 5.92
N GLY A 113 -6.37 7.16 5.92
CA GLY A 113 -7.80 6.87 6.00
C GLY A 113 -8.60 7.26 4.75
N GLY A 114 -7.90 7.66 3.68
CA GLY A 114 -8.47 8.05 2.40
C GLY A 114 -8.51 6.92 1.38
N SER A 115 -8.73 7.30 0.12
CA SER A 115 -8.74 6.40 -1.02
C SER A 115 -8.20 7.07 -2.28
N VAL A 116 -7.68 6.26 -3.19
CA VAL A 116 -7.28 6.67 -4.53
C VAL A 116 -7.89 5.72 -5.55
N GLU A 117 -8.26 6.28 -6.70
CA GLU A 117 -8.79 5.53 -7.84
C GLU A 117 -7.89 5.71 -9.06
N PHE A 118 -7.65 4.61 -9.77
CA PHE A 118 -6.98 4.60 -11.06
C PHE A 118 -7.51 3.47 -11.93
N GLY A 119 -7.47 3.66 -13.25
CA GLY A 119 -8.06 2.72 -14.20
C GLY A 119 -7.22 2.52 -15.45
N THR A 120 -7.54 1.47 -16.20
CA THR A 120 -6.90 1.21 -17.49
C THR A 120 -7.20 2.38 -18.44
N PRO A 121 -6.23 2.93 -19.18
CA PRO A 121 -6.41 4.11 -20.02
C PRO A 121 -7.15 3.78 -21.35
N THR A 122 -8.41 3.36 -21.24
CA THR A 122 -9.25 2.87 -22.34
C THR A 122 -10.64 3.51 -22.33
N LEU A 123 -11.34 3.49 -23.48
CA LEU A 123 -12.65 4.12 -23.64
C LEU A 123 -13.82 3.14 -23.75
N ASP A 124 -13.61 1.99 -24.38
CA ASP A 124 -14.69 1.05 -24.72
C ASP A 124 -14.89 -0.06 -23.67
N GLY A 125 -13.92 -0.22 -22.77
CA GLY A 125 -13.92 -1.18 -21.68
C GLY A 125 -12.56 -1.25 -21.00
N GLY A 126 -12.57 -1.56 -19.72
CA GLY A 126 -11.41 -1.44 -18.88
C GLY A 126 -11.65 -1.94 -17.46
N THR A 127 -10.68 -1.67 -16.60
CA THR A 127 -10.75 -2.00 -15.17
C THR A 127 -10.49 -0.73 -14.37
N THR A 128 -11.35 -0.47 -13.39
CA THR A 128 -11.14 0.54 -12.36
C THR A 128 -10.65 -0.15 -11.09
N VAL A 129 -9.60 0.40 -10.49
CA VAL A 129 -9.01 -0.06 -9.23
C VAL A 129 -9.13 1.06 -8.21
N THR A 130 -9.85 0.80 -7.12
CA THR A 130 -9.96 1.70 -5.97
C THR A 130 -9.18 1.10 -4.81
N VAL A 131 -8.24 1.86 -4.24
CA VAL A 131 -7.46 1.45 -3.06
C VAL A 131 -7.81 2.39 -1.91
N ALA A 132 -8.23 1.83 -0.78
CA ALA A 132 -8.64 2.60 0.41
C ALA A 132 -8.00 2.07 1.69
N GLU A 133 -7.57 2.96 2.58
CA GLU A 133 -7.10 2.56 3.91
C GLU A 133 -8.29 2.26 4.85
N ARG A 134 -8.22 1.16 5.61
CA ARG A 134 -9.30 0.66 6.50
C ARG A 134 -8.86 0.38 7.94
#